data_AF-A0A2I0H1R9-F1
#
_entry.id   AF-A0A2I0H1R9-F1
#
_cell.length_a   1.000
_cell.length_b   1.000
_cell.length_c   1.000
_cell.angle_alpha   90.00
_cell.angle_beta   90.00
_cell.angle_gamma   90.00
#
_symmetry.space_group_name_H-M   'P 1'
#
loop_
_entity.id
_entity.type
_entity.pdbx_description
1 polymer ?
#
loop_
_entity_poly.entity_id
_entity_poly.type
_entity_poly.pdbx_seq_one_letter_code
_entity_poly.pdbx_strand_id
1 'polypeptide(L)'
;MEPHRKVQERLAIIYNVLDREQQEICLDIACFFIGKDARIAKSMWDDCDFFPEIAIEILLSKSLIKITDDSRLWMHDQLRDLGRLIVEKENYKEPRLRSRLWQGEVAMRVLERQPEE
;
A
#
# COMPACT_ATOMS: atom_id res chain seq x y z
N MET A 1 11.89 21.21 -14.45
CA MET A 1 11.71 20.39 -13.23
C MET A 1 10.21 20.20 -13.04
N GLU A 2 9.76 18.96 -13.08
CA GLU A 2 8.34 18.60 -13.00
C GLU A 2 7.87 18.72 -11.53
N PRO A 3 6.82 19.51 -11.22
CA PRO A 3 6.31 19.70 -9.86
C PRO A 3 6.04 18.38 -9.13
N HIS A 4 5.63 17.35 -9.88
CA HIS A 4 5.33 16.01 -9.39
C HIS A 4 6.51 15.31 -8.72
N ARG A 5 7.74 15.46 -9.24
CA ARG A 5 8.91 14.75 -8.70
C ARG A 5 9.27 15.22 -7.30
N LYS A 6 9.25 16.53 -7.05
CA LYS A 6 9.53 17.10 -5.71
C LYS A 6 8.49 16.68 -4.68
N VAL A 7 7.23 16.55 -5.10
CA VAL A 7 6.16 16.08 -4.22
C VAL A 7 6.38 14.60 -3.87
N GLN A 8 6.63 13.75 -4.87
CA GLN A 8 6.93 12.33 -4.65
C GLN A 8 8.16 12.11 -3.75
N GLU A 9 9.22 12.91 -3.93
CA GLU A 9 10.41 12.87 -3.07
C GLU A 9 10.07 13.19 -1.61
N ARG A 10 9.23 14.21 -1.36
CA ARG A 10 8.78 14.55 0.00
C ARG A 10 7.90 13.45 0.60
N LEU A 11 6.96 12.92 -0.17
CA LEU A 11 6.09 11.82 0.30
C LEU A 11 6.91 10.56 0.61
N ALA A 12 7.94 10.27 -0.19
CA ALA A 12 8.86 9.15 0.06
C ALA A 12 9.65 9.32 1.36
N ILE A 13 10.06 10.55 1.71
CA ILE A 13 10.70 10.81 3.02
C ILE A 13 9.74 10.48 4.17
N ILE A 14 8.46 10.86 4.07
CA ILE A 14 7.46 10.55 5.10
C ILE A 14 7.24 9.04 5.22
N TYR A 15 7.20 8.32 4.10
CA TYR A 15 7.09 6.87 4.08
C TYR A 15 8.32 6.19 4.71
N ASN A 16 9.54 6.66 4.40
CA ASN A 16 10.77 6.04 4.88
C ASN A 16 11.00 6.17 6.39
N VAL A 17 10.29 7.09 7.07
CA VAL A 17 10.36 7.22 8.55
C VAL A 17 9.30 6.39 9.28
N LEU A 18 8.40 5.74 8.56
CA LEU A 18 7.49 4.76 9.13
C LEU A 18 8.27 3.52 9.58
N ASP A 19 7.80 2.86 10.63
CA ASP A 19 8.30 1.53 10.95
C ASP A 19 7.82 0.49 9.92
N ARG A 20 8.37 -0.73 10.00
CA ARG A 20 8.08 -1.78 9.04
C ARG A 20 6.58 -2.10 8.96
N GLU A 21 5.90 -2.21 10.10
CA GLU A 21 4.49 -2.57 10.13
C GLU A 21 3.62 -1.49 9.47
N GLN A 22 3.88 -0.22 9.82
CA GLN A 22 3.21 0.93 9.22
C GLN A 22 3.47 1.02 7.70
N GLN A 23 4.67 0.67 7.24
CA GLN A 23 5.00 0.58 5.82
C GLN A 23 4.17 -0.49 5.12
N GLU A 24 4.12 -1.71 5.67
CA GLU A 24 3.32 -2.79 5.08
C GLU A 24 1.83 -2.43 5.01
N ILE A 25 1.26 -1.87 6.08
CA ILE A 25 -0.14 -1.41 6.10
C ILE A 25 -0.37 -0.29 5.07
N CYS A 26 0.56 0.67 4.96
CA CYS A 26 0.46 1.73 3.97
C CYS A 26 0.46 1.17 2.53
N LEU A 27 1.30 0.17 2.23
CA LEU A 27 1.34 -0.48 0.93
C LEU A 27 0.09 -1.32 0.66
N ASP A 28 -0.42 -2.04 1.64
CA ASP A 28 -1.68 -2.78 1.54
C ASP A 28 -2.84 -1.84 1.20
N ILE A 29 -2.90 -0.68 1.85
CA ILE A 29 -3.91 0.33 1.55
C ILE A 29 -3.78 0.82 0.12
N ALA A 30 -2.58 1.23 -0.30
CA ALA A 30 -2.33 1.70 -1.66
C ALA A 30 -2.70 0.67 -2.75
N CYS A 31 -2.45 -0.60 -2.47
CA CYS A 31 -2.68 -1.70 -3.41
C CYS A 31 -4.14 -2.18 -3.43
N PHE A 32 -4.76 -2.38 -2.26
CA PHE A 32 -5.97 -3.19 -2.14
C PHE A 32 -7.12 -2.53 -1.34
N PHE A 33 -6.82 -1.74 -0.31
CA PHE A 33 -7.83 -1.31 0.66
C PHE A 33 -8.43 0.09 0.45
N ILE A 34 -8.05 0.84 -0.58
CA ILE A 34 -8.75 2.09 -0.92
C ILE A 34 -10.23 1.82 -1.17
N GLY A 35 -11.10 2.53 -0.44
CA GLY A 35 -12.55 2.39 -0.48
C GLY A 35 -13.10 1.17 0.26
N LYS A 36 -12.25 0.39 0.94
CA LYS A 36 -12.68 -0.75 1.77
C LYS A 36 -12.99 -0.30 3.19
N ASP A 37 -13.87 -1.03 3.86
CA ASP A 37 -14.21 -0.80 5.26
C ASP A 37 -12.97 -1.00 6.14
N ALA A 38 -12.64 0.01 6.94
CA ALA A 38 -11.46 0.01 7.80
C ALA A 38 -11.50 -1.15 8.81
N ARG A 39 -12.69 -1.57 9.27
CA ARG A 39 -12.83 -2.67 10.24
C ARG A 39 -12.42 -4.01 9.64
N ILE A 40 -12.76 -4.24 8.37
CA ILE A 40 -12.36 -5.45 7.64
C ILE A 40 -10.85 -5.46 7.44
N ALA A 41 -10.27 -4.34 7.03
CA ALA A 41 -8.82 -4.24 6.84
C ALA A 41 -8.05 -4.45 8.16
N LYS A 42 -8.52 -3.83 9.25
CA LYS A 42 -7.95 -4.02 10.60
C LYS A 42 -7.97 -5.48 11.04
N SER A 43 -9.11 -6.17 10.87
CA SER A 43 -9.20 -7.60 11.21
C SER A 43 -8.17 -8.44 10.48
N MET A 44 -7.93 -8.18 9.19
CA MET A 44 -6.93 -8.92 8.42
C MET A 44 -5.50 -8.68 8.95
N TRP A 45 -5.17 -7.45 9.32
CA TRP A 45 -3.85 -7.12 9.88
C TRP A 45 -3.66 -7.71 11.28
N ASP A 46 -4.70 -7.69 12.12
CA ASP A 46 -4.69 -8.33 13.45
C ASP A 46 -4.44 -9.84 13.33
N ASP A 47 -5.10 -10.51 12.37
CA ASP A 47 -4.87 -11.93 12.05
C ASP A 47 -3.44 -12.22 11.54
N CYS A 48 -2.68 -11.18 11.16
CA CYS A 48 -1.29 -11.26 10.71
C CYS A 48 -0.28 -10.82 11.80
N ASP A 49 -0.71 -10.80 13.07
CA ASP A 49 0.08 -10.38 14.24
C ASP A 49 0.59 -8.93 14.16
N PHE A 50 -0.11 -8.05 13.43
CA PHE A 50 0.17 -6.61 13.43
C PHE A 50 -0.62 -5.88 14.52
N PHE A 51 -0.29 -4.62 14.80
CA PHE A 51 -1.02 -3.73 15.71
C PHE A 51 -1.76 -2.63 14.93
N PRO A 52 -2.82 -2.97 14.17
CA PRO A 52 -3.41 -2.08 13.18
C PRO A 52 -4.03 -0.82 13.79
N GLU A 53 -4.49 -0.83 15.05
CA GLU A 53 -4.98 0.36 15.76
C GLU A 53 -3.91 1.44 15.81
N ILE A 54 -2.71 1.08 16.29
CA ILE A 54 -1.57 2.00 16.47
C ILE A 54 -1.06 2.46 15.10
N ALA A 55 -0.87 1.52 14.17
CA ALA A 55 -0.39 1.85 12.84
C ALA A 55 -1.36 2.80 12.10
N ILE A 56 -2.67 2.55 12.14
CA ILE A 56 -3.68 3.42 11.51
C ILE A 56 -3.71 4.80 12.16
N GLU A 57 -3.61 4.90 13.48
CA GLU A 57 -3.52 6.19 14.18
C GLU A 57 -2.31 7.00 13.70
N ILE A 58 -1.14 6.35 13.57
CA ILE A 58 0.07 6.99 13.09
C ILE A 58 -0.08 7.46 11.63
N LEU A 59 -0.62 6.62 10.75
CA LEU A 59 -0.86 6.98 9.34
C LEU A 59 -1.85 8.13 9.20
N LEU A 60 -2.90 8.18 10.04
CA LEU A 60 -3.84 9.32 10.12
C LEU A 60 -3.15 10.59 10.59
N SER A 61 -2.34 10.52 11.66
CA SER A 61 -1.62 11.68 12.20
C SER A 61 -0.63 12.29 11.20
N LYS A 62 -0.05 11.45 10.33
CA LYS A 62 0.85 11.86 9.24
C LYS A 62 0.13 12.25 7.95
N SER A 63 -1.21 12.26 7.96
CA SER A 63 -2.06 12.55 6.79
C SER A 63 -1.76 11.65 5.58
N LEU A 64 -1.32 10.42 5.83
CA LEU A 64 -1.05 9.43 4.78
C LEU A 64 -2.32 8.70 4.33
N ILE A 65 -3.31 8.64 5.22
CA ILE A 65 -4.62 8.08 4.95
C ILE A 65 -5.71 8.96 5.57
N LYS A 66 -6.95 8.67 5.24
CA LYS A 66 -8.16 9.17 5.89
C LYS A 66 -9.12 8.00 6.10
N ILE A 67 -9.92 8.06 7.16
CA ILE A 67 -11.13 7.25 7.28
C ILE A 67 -12.30 8.18 6.99
N THR A 68 -13.13 7.82 6.01
CA THR A 68 -14.33 8.58 5.62
C THR A 68 -15.47 8.32 6.61
N ASP A 69 -16.53 9.13 6.51
CA ASP A 69 -17.68 9.05 7.43
C ASP A 69 -18.40 7.68 7.36
N ASP A 70 -18.32 6.99 6.22
CA ASP A 70 -18.80 5.62 6.03
C ASP A 70 -17.77 4.54 6.45
N SER A 71 -16.79 4.91 7.28
CA SER A 71 -15.74 4.04 7.80
C SER A 71 -14.85 3.39 6.73
N ARG A 72 -14.72 4.02 5.55
CA ARG A 72 -13.84 3.51 4.48
C ARG A 72 -12.46 4.12 4.53
N LEU A 73 -11.46 3.31 4.21
CA LEU A 73 -10.08 3.75 4.04
C LEU A 73 -9.95 4.56 2.75
N TRP A 74 -9.32 5.72 2.86
CA TRP A 74 -9.03 6.61 1.75
C TRP A 74 -7.56 7.00 1.77
N MET A 75 -6.96 7.10 0.59
CA MET A 75 -5.58 7.53 0.39
C MET A 75 -5.53 8.44 -0.82
N HIS A 76 -4.78 9.54 -0.73
CA HIS A 76 -4.62 10.48 -1.84
C HIS A 76 -3.97 9.78 -3.04
N ASP A 77 -4.35 10.18 -4.26
CA ASP A 77 -3.83 9.56 -5.50
C ASP A 77 -2.29 9.56 -5.56
N GLN A 78 -1.62 10.64 -5.17
CA GLN A 78 -0.16 10.73 -5.11
C GLN A 78 0.48 9.73 -4.15
N LEU A 79 -0.17 9.47 -3.00
CA LEU A 79 0.30 8.50 -2.01
C LEU A 79 0.06 7.08 -2.49
N ARG A 80 -1.11 6.82 -3.08
CA ARG A 80 -1.43 5.55 -3.73
C ARG A 80 -0.42 5.23 -4.83
N ASP A 81 -0.15 6.20 -5.70
CA ASP A 81 0.75 6.03 -6.84
C ASP A 81 2.20 5.85 -6.36
N LEU A 82 2.61 6.53 -5.29
CA LEU A 82 3.90 6.28 -4.63
C LEU A 82 3.99 4.86 -4.07
N GLY A 83 2.99 4.40 -3.31
CA GLY A 83 2.99 3.05 -2.74
C GLY A 83 3.05 1.97 -3.80
N ARG A 84 2.26 2.11 -4.87
CA ARG A 84 2.28 1.20 -6.02
C ARG A 84 3.61 1.23 -6.75
N LEU A 85 4.22 2.40 -6.90
CA LEU A 85 5.55 2.52 -7.48
C LEU A 85 6.59 1.81 -6.62
N ILE A 86 6.55 1.94 -5.29
CA ILE A 86 7.45 1.24 -4.36
C ILE A 86 7.37 -0.28 -4.58
N VAL A 87 6.17 -0.84 -4.61
CA VAL A 87 5.94 -2.27 -4.90
C VAL A 87 6.48 -2.66 -6.28
N GLU A 88 6.30 -1.83 -7.30
CA GLU A 88 6.87 -2.09 -8.63
C GLU A 88 8.40 -2.07 -8.63
N LYS A 89 9.04 -1.23 -7.80
CA LYS A 89 10.50 -1.13 -7.67
C LYS A 89 11.14 -2.35 -7.02
N GLU A 90 10.40 -3.11 -6.21
CA GLU A 90 10.91 -4.34 -5.59
C GLU A 90 11.45 -5.29 -6.65
N ASN A 91 10.73 -5.43 -7.77
CA ASN A 91 11.25 -6.08 -8.96
C ASN A 91 10.55 -5.62 -10.24
N TYR A 92 11.20 -4.74 -11.00
CA TYR A 92 10.65 -4.26 -12.26
C TYR A 92 10.49 -5.35 -13.32
N LYS A 93 11.40 -6.32 -13.36
CA LYS A 93 11.48 -7.33 -14.43
C LYS A 93 10.58 -8.53 -14.16
N GLU A 94 10.46 -8.91 -12.89
CA GLU A 94 9.85 -10.16 -12.50
C GLU A 94 8.75 -9.90 -11.45
N PRO A 95 7.49 -9.68 -11.89
CA PRO A 95 6.40 -9.32 -10.98
C PRO A 95 6.13 -10.33 -9.86
N ARG A 96 6.37 -11.63 -10.09
CA ARG A 96 6.18 -12.68 -9.06
C ARG A 96 7.12 -12.56 -7.86
N LEU A 97 8.20 -11.78 -7.99
CA LEU A 97 9.14 -11.50 -6.90
C LEU A 97 8.78 -10.24 -6.11
N ARG A 98 7.66 -9.58 -6.44
CA ARG A 98 7.13 -8.45 -5.66
C ARG A 98 6.32 -8.97 -4.48
N SER A 99 6.30 -8.21 -3.40
CA SER A 99 5.47 -8.45 -2.22
C SER A 99 3.98 -8.43 -2.56
N ARG A 100 3.57 -7.61 -3.54
CA ARG A 100 2.17 -7.38 -3.90
C ARG A 100 1.96 -7.31 -5.41
N LEU A 101 0.83 -7.85 -5.87
CA LEU A 101 0.37 -7.76 -7.26
C LEU A 101 -0.97 -7.02 -7.30
N TRP A 102 -0.91 -5.68 -7.40
CA TRP A 102 -2.10 -4.83 -7.35
C TRP A 102 -2.81 -4.66 -8.71
N GLN A 103 -2.10 -4.89 -9.82
CA GLN A 103 -2.68 -4.84 -11.16
C GLN A 103 -3.26 -6.20 -11.52
N GLY A 104 -4.58 -6.28 -11.72
CA GLY A 104 -5.29 -7.54 -11.99
C GLY A 104 -4.72 -8.30 -13.20
N GLU A 105 -4.41 -7.60 -14.30
CA GLU A 105 -3.80 -8.21 -15.48
C GLU A 105 -2.41 -8.79 -15.21
N VAL A 106 -1.59 -8.10 -14.39
CA VAL A 106 -0.26 -8.59 -14.02
C VAL A 106 -0.40 -9.82 -13.12
N ALA A 107 -1.32 -9.78 -12.16
CA ALA A 107 -1.59 -10.91 -11.28
C ALA A 107 -2.02 -12.16 -12.06
N MET A 108 -2.96 -12.01 -13.00
CA MET A 108 -3.39 -13.11 -13.87
C MET A 108 -2.24 -13.68 -14.69
N ARG A 109 -1.42 -12.84 -15.32
CA ARG A 109 -0.24 -13.31 -16.08
C ARG A 109 0.78 -14.06 -15.22
N VAL A 110 0.93 -13.69 -13.94
CA VAL A 110 1.81 -14.41 -13.00
C VAL A 110 1.23 -15.79 -12.69
N LEU A 111 -0.08 -15.89 -12.48
CA LEU A 111 -0.77 -17.16 -12.19
C LEU A 111 -0.76 -18.11 -13.39
N GLU A 112 -0.93 -17.61 -14.61
CA GLU A 112 -0.97 -18.41 -15.85
C GLU A 112 0.40 -19.00 -16.25
N ARG A 113 1.50 -18.48 -15.72
CA ARG A 113 2.87 -18.90 -16.08
C ARG A 113 3.43 -20.02 -15.19
N GLN A 114 2.60 -20.72 -14.44
CA GLN A 114 3.07 -21.89 -13.70
C GLN A 114 3.50 -23.00 -14.69
N PRO A 115 4.74 -23.51 -14.62
CA PRO A 115 5.04 -24.84 -15.15
C PRO A 115 4.26 -25.85 -14.29
N GLU A 116 3.62 -26.81 -14.94
CA GLU A 116 3.16 -28.04 -14.30
C GLU A 116 4.34 -28.65 -13.52
N GLU A 117 4.15 -28.91 -12.22
CA GLU A 117 5.08 -29.73 -11.42
C GLU A 117 5.09 -31.18 -11.90
#